data_AF-A0A7N2M2H0-F1
#
_entry.id   AF-A0A7N2M2H0-F1
#
_cell.length_a   1.000
_cell.length_b   1.000
_cell.length_c   1.000
_cell.angle_alpha   90.00
_cell.angle_beta   90.00
_cell.angle_gamma   90.00
#
_symmetry.space_group_name_H-M   'P 1'
#
loop_
_entity.id
_entity.type
_entity.pdbx_description
1 polymer ?
#
loop_
_entity_poly.entity_id
_entity_poly.type
_entity_poly.pdbx_seq_one_letter_code
_entity_poly.pdbx_strand_id
1 'polypeptide(L)'
;MGIGFLAIGFQPKWEDKDTPLLPMARFGIARKFFSKRGSLALDVMHRTCTVQVNLDYSSEVDMVRKFRASLALQPVATALFANSPFTKEKPNGFLSMRSQTWTDIDERRTGMIPFVFNDSFGFERYIDYALDVPMVCVYRQKKYIDCAGTSFRDFMAGKLLSLPGEFPTLNDWENHLTTIYPEVRLKRYLEMRGADAGPLTMLCALPAFWVGLLYDEVSLQNVLEMISDWTSEERQMLRDEVPKTGLNTPFQGGLLKDVAVSVIKWAKDGLERRSLEESVYLNELAEVVATGVTPAEKLLQMYNEKWGHNVDHVFEELRY
;
A
#
# COMPACT_ATOMS: atom_id res chain seq x y z
N MET A 1 10.25 -22.06 -21.32
CA MET A 1 11.17 -21.31 -20.44
C MET A 1 11.32 -21.95 -19.06
N GLY A 2 10.37 -22.74 -18.57
CA GLY A 2 10.48 -23.34 -17.23
C GLY A 2 10.39 -22.30 -16.10
N ILE A 3 9.57 -21.26 -16.31
CA ILE A 3 9.38 -20.12 -15.40
C ILE A 3 7.90 -20.05 -15.03
N GLY A 4 7.61 -19.82 -13.75
CA GLY A 4 6.29 -19.49 -13.24
C GLY A 4 6.30 -18.15 -12.51
N PHE A 5 5.12 -17.58 -12.30
CA PHE A 5 4.93 -16.36 -11.51
C PHE A 5 4.14 -16.70 -10.24
N LEU A 6 4.53 -16.09 -9.13
CA LEU A 6 3.98 -16.35 -7.81
C LEU A 6 3.11 -15.18 -7.36
N ALA A 7 1.91 -15.50 -6.87
CA ALA A 7 0.89 -14.54 -6.45
C ALA A 7 0.93 -14.29 -4.93
N ILE A 8 2.01 -13.69 -4.41
CA ILE A 8 2.23 -13.50 -2.97
C ILE A 8 2.75 -12.09 -2.63
N GLY A 9 2.46 -11.59 -1.44
CA GLY A 9 2.86 -10.25 -0.99
C GLY A 9 4.36 -10.11 -0.69
N PHE A 10 5.01 -11.20 -0.27
CA PHE A 10 6.41 -11.22 0.13
C PHE A 10 7.10 -12.52 -0.30
N GLN A 11 8.36 -12.45 -0.73
CA GLN A 11 9.17 -13.60 -1.14
C GLN A 11 9.29 -14.63 0.01
N PRO A 12 8.68 -15.83 -0.12
CA PRO A 12 8.57 -16.76 1.01
C PRO A 12 9.86 -17.54 1.30
N LYS A 13 10.75 -17.72 0.32
CA LYS A 13 11.89 -18.66 0.39
C LYS A 13 13.25 -17.97 0.40
N TRP A 14 13.51 -17.11 -0.58
CA TRP A 14 14.86 -16.59 -0.83
C TRP A 14 15.21 -15.38 0.05
N GLU A 15 16.51 -15.21 0.34
CA GLU A 15 17.02 -14.04 1.04
C GLU A 15 17.22 -12.85 0.10
N ASP A 16 17.39 -11.64 0.66
CA ASP A 16 17.68 -10.43 -0.10
C ASP A 16 18.90 -10.60 -1.03
N LYS A 17 19.98 -11.19 -0.50
CA LYS A 17 21.22 -11.47 -1.24
C LYS A 17 21.05 -12.41 -2.43
N ASP A 18 20.01 -13.23 -2.44
CA ASP A 18 19.72 -14.19 -3.51
C ASP A 18 18.89 -13.54 -4.62
N THR A 19 18.37 -12.33 -4.40
CA THR A 19 17.50 -11.64 -5.35
C THR A 19 18.31 -10.97 -6.45
N PRO A 20 18.07 -11.29 -7.74
CA PRO A 20 18.74 -10.63 -8.84
C PRO A 20 18.47 -9.12 -8.86
N LEU A 21 19.52 -8.35 -9.11
CA LEU A 21 19.42 -6.90 -9.14
C LEU A 21 19.04 -6.41 -10.54
N LEU A 22 18.00 -5.57 -10.62
CA LEU A 22 17.64 -4.90 -11.87
C LEU A 22 18.73 -3.90 -12.29
N PRO A 23 19.24 -3.95 -13.53
CA PRO A 23 20.32 -3.09 -14.01
C PRO A 23 19.83 -1.67 -14.38
N MET A 24 19.11 -1.01 -13.46
CA MET A 24 18.68 0.38 -13.62
C MET A 24 19.37 1.30 -12.62
N ALA A 25 20.02 2.36 -13.09
CA ALA A 25 20.81 3.28 -12.26
C ALA A 25 20.00 3.91 -11.11
N ARG A 26 18.71 4.22 -11.32
CA ARG A 26 17.81 4.72 -10.28
C ARG A 26 17.73 3.78 -9.06
N PHE A 27 17.69 2.46 -9.29
CA PHE A 27 17.65 1.49 -8.18
C PHE A 27 18.97 1.44 -7.41
N GLY A 28 20.11 1.68 -8.06
CA GLY A 28 21.40 1.81 -7.36
C GLY A 28 21.43 2.98 -6.38
N ILE A 29 20.93 4.15 -6.79
CA ILE A 29 20.81 5.33 -5.93
C ILE A 29 19.84 5.06 -4.78
N ALA A 30 18.63 4.58 -5.11
CA ALA A 30 17.61 4.26 -4.11
C ALA A 30 18.12 3.25 -3.08
N ARG A 31 18.79 2.18 -3.50
CA ARG A 31 19.34 1.16 -2.60
C ARG A 31 20.35 1.75 -1.61
N LYS A 32 21.31 2.54 -2.10
CA LYS A 32 22.32 3.22 -1.27
C LYS A 32 21.69 4.18 -0.26
N PHE A 33 20.60 4.83 -0.65
CA PHE A 33 19.88 5.76 0.22
C PHE A 33 19.06 5.03 1.28
N PHE A 34 18.23 4.07 0.87
CA PHE A 34 17.30 3.38 1.76
C PHE A 34 17.99 2.39 2.69
N SER A 35 19.12 1.80 2.31
CA SER A 35 19.92 0.91 3.18
C SER A 35 20.41 1.58 4.47
N LYS A 36 20.32 2.91 4.56
CA LYS A 36 20.71 3.69 5.75
C LYS A 36 19.52 4.19 6.58
N ARG A 37 18.28 3.82 6.23
CA ARG A 37 17.07 4.43 6.77
C ARG A 37 16.20 3.48 7.60
N GLY A 38 16.19 2.19 7.27
CA GLY A 38 15.47 1.17 8.03
C GLY A 38 16.04 -0.22 7.77
N SER A 39 15.78 -1.16 8.68
CA SER A 39 16.31 -2.51 8.57
C SER A 39 15.58 -3.34 7.50
N LEU A 40 14.32 -3.00 7.20
CA LEU A 40 13.47 -3.65 6.20
C LEU A 40 13.46 -2.93 4.84
N ALA A 41 14.24 -1.86 4.70
CA ALA A 41 14.29 -1.02 3.52
C ALA A 41 14.63 -1.76 2.20
N LEU A 42 15.58 -2.69 2.25
CA LEU A 42 15.96 -3.48 1.08
C LEU A 42 14.90 -4.53 0.73
N ASP A 43 14.22 -5.06 1.76
CA ASP A 43 13.15 -6.02 1.58
C ASP A 43 11.96 -5.44 0.82
N VAL A 44 11.60 -4.18 1.12
CA VAL A 44 10.60 -3.45 0.33
C VAL A 44 10.98 -3.40 -1.14
N MET A 45 12.25 -3.15 -1.45
CA MET A 45 12.72 -2.99 -2.84
C MET A 45 12.79 -4.31 -3.60
N HIS A 46 13.16 -5.41 -2.94
CA HIS A 46 13.53 -6.66 -3.61
C HIS A 46 12.54 -7.80 -3.39
N ARG A 47 11.82 -7.81 -2.26
CA ARG A 47 11.08 -8.98 -1.77
C ARG A 47 9.59 -8.76 -1.63
N THR A 48 9.04 -7.59 -1.95
CA THR A 48 7.59 -7.32 -1.87
C THR A 48 6.90 -7.26 -3.23
N CYS A 49 5.64 -7.67 -3.28
CA CYS A 49 4.74 -7.49 -4.41
C CYS A 49 3.36 -7.02 -3.94
N THR A 50 2.75 -6.12 -4.71
CA THR A 50 1.51 -5.43 -4.35
C THR A 50 0.57 -5.46 -5.54
N VAL A 51 -0.73 -5.42 -5.27
CA VAL A 51 -1.72 -4.93 -6.22
C VAL A 51 -2.17 -3.55 -5.75
N GLN A 52 -2.36 -2.61 -6.69
CA GLN A 52 -2.74 -1.23 -6.41
C GLN A 52 -3.81 -0.80 -7.41
N VAL A 53 -4.63 0.17 -7.01
CA VAL A 53 -5.60 0.83 -7.91
C VAL A 53 -5.39 2.34 -7.85
N ASN A 54 -5.53 2.97 -9.01
CA ASN A 54 -5.44 4.40 -9.20
C ASN A 54 -6.84 4.93 -9.52
N LEU A 55 -7.32 5.89 -8.73
CA LEU A 55 -8.68 6.43 -8.84
C LEU A 55 -8.66 7.96 -8.90
N ASP A 56 -9.55 8.49 -9.71
CA ASP A 56 -9.71 9.92 -9.97
C ASP A 56 -10.59 10.59 -8.91
N TYR A 57 -10.48 11.92 -8.88
CA TYR A 57 -11.33 12.82 -8.12
C TYR A 57 -11.78 13.98 -9.01
N SER A 58 -12.97 14.51 -8.75
CA SER A 58 -13.57 15.57 -9.59
C SER A 58 -13.26 16.99 -9.11
N SER A 59 -12.83 17.15 -7.86
CA SER A 59 -12.51 18.45 -7.24
C SER A 59 -11.58 18.27 -6.04
N GLU A 60 -11.09 19.37 -5.47
CA GLU A 60 -10.34 19.32 -4.20
C GLU A 60 -11.18 18.77 -3.05
N VAL A 61 -12.46 19.15 -2.98
CA VAL A 61 -13.39 18.63 -1.95
C VAL A 61 -13.58 17.12 -2.08
N ASP A 62 -13.78 16.63 -3.30
CA ASP A 62 -13.89 15.19 -3.58
C ASP A 62 -12.57 14.46 -3.26
N MET A 63 -11.43 15.05 -3.61
CA MET A 63 -10.11 14.53 -3.28
C MET A 63 -9.95 14.38 -1.76
N VAL A 64 -10.26 15.41 -0.97
CA VAL A 64 -10.15 15.35 0.49
C VAL A 64 -11.03 14.25 1.08
N ARG A 65 -12.29 14.13 0.62
CA ARG A 65 -13.22 13.08 1.05
C ARG A 65 -12.69 11.69 0.75
N LYS A 66 -12.30 11.43 -0.51
CA LYS A 66 -11.76 10.14 -0.94
C LYS A 66 -10.45 9.80 -0.26
N PHE A 67 -9.56 10.78 -0.03
CA PHE A 67 -8.29 10.57 0.64
C PHE A 67 -8.54 10.18 2.12
N ARG A 68 -9.38 10.90 2.85
CA ARG A 68 -9.72 10.55 4.25
C ARG A 68 -10.34 9.15 4.35
N ALA A 69 -11.34 8.86 3.49
CA ALA A 69 -12.00 7.56 3.44
C ALA A 69 -11.01 6.42 3.17
N SER A 70 -10.22 6.54 2.10
CA SER A 70 -9.27 5.50 1.72
C SER A 70 -8.14 5.33 2.73
N LEU A 71 -7.59 6.42 3.26
CA LEU A 71 -6.49 6.35 4.22
C LEU A 71 -6.93 5.69 5.52
N ALA A 72 -8.11 6.03 6.04
CA ALA A 72 -8.67 5.39 7.23
C ALA A 72 -8.98 3.89 7.00
N LEU A 73 -9.50 3.52 5.83
CA LEU A 73 -9.82 2.13 5.49
C LEU A 73 -8.63 1.33 4.95
N GLN A 74 -7.46 1.94 4.78
CA GLN A 74 -6.31 1.22 4.21
C GLN A 74 -5.89 0.00 5.05
N PRO A 75 -5.89 0.04 6.40
CA PRO A 75 -5.68 -1.15 7.22
C PRO A 75 -6.76 -2.24 7.01
N VAL A 76 -8.02 -1.87 6.73
CA VAL A 76 -9.06 -2.87 6.40
C VAL A 76 -8.69 -3.59 5.09
N ALA A 77 -8.27 -2.85 4.06
CA ALA A 77 -7.77 -3.46 2.84
C ALA A 77 -6.51 -4.31 3.08
N THR A 78 -5.56 -3.85 3.90
CA THR A 78 -4.39 -4.66 4.27
C THR A 78 -4.79 -5.98 4.93
N ALA A 79 -5.77 -5.99 5.83
CA ALA A 79 -6.26 -7.19 6.49
C ALA A 79 -6.92 -8.17 5.49
N LEU A 80 -7.81 -7.66 4.65
CA LEU A 80 -8.54 -8.45 3.64
C LEU A 80 -7.61 -9.12 2.63
N PHE A 81 -6.53 -8.42 2.26
CA PHE A 81 -5.58 -8.86 1.25
C PHE A 81 -4.30 -9.46 1.86
N ALA A 82 -4.20 -9.65 3.17
CA ALA A 82 -2.99 -10.14 3.83
C ALA A 82 -2.56 -11.51 3.26
N ASN A 83 -1.39 -11.56 2.63
CA ASN A 83 -0.95 -12.72 1.85
C ASN A 83 0.58 -12.86 1.85
N SER A 84 1.22 -12.68 3.02
CA SER A 84 2.68 -12.82 3.14
C SER A 84 3.18 -13.38 4.48
N PRO A 85 2.78 -14.62 4.85
CA PRO A 85 3.10 -15.18 6.16
C PRO A 85 4.46 -15.88 6.30
N PHE A 86 5.23 -16.01 5.21
CA PHE A 86 6.50 -16.74 5.21
C PHE A 86 7.70 -15.84 4.91
N THR A 87 8.82 -16.12 5.59
CA THR A 87 10.13 -15.52 5.31
C THR A 87 11.19 -16.60 5.53
N LYS A 88 12.10 -16.81 4.57
CA LYS A 88 13.14 -17.84 4.66
C LYS A 88 12.56 -19.22 5.01
N GLU A 89 11.51 -19.58 4.27
CA GLU A 89 10.83 -20.88 4.33
C GLU A 89 10.01 -21.15 5.59
N LYS A 90 9.90 -20.19 6.52
CA LYS A 90 9.23 -20.36 7.80
C LYS A 90 8.14 -19.31 8.04
N PRO A 91 7.10 -19.63 8.82
CA PRO A 91 6.18 -18.63 9.35
C PRO A 91 6.93 -17.50 10.05
N ASN A 92 6.62 -16.26 9.68
CA ASN A 92 7.36 -15.08 10.12
C ASN A 92 6.68 -14.31 11.27
N GLY A 93 5.50 -14.76 11.71
CA GLY A 93 4.71 -14.14 12.78
C GLY A 93 3.79 -13.01 12.32
N PHE A 94 3.70 -12.76 11.01
CA PHE A 94 2.82 -11.77 10.40
C PHE A 94 1.86 -12.43 9.41
N LEU A 95 0.71 -11.81 9.18
CA LEU A 95 -0.18 -12.13 8.08
C LEU A 95 0.19 -11.33 6.83
N SER A 96 0.62 -10.08 7.02
CA SER A 96 1.23 -9.27 5.96
C SER A 96 2.63 -8.78 6.37
N MET A 97 3.65 -9.61 6.12
CA MET A 97 5.04 -9.17 6.24
C MET A 97 5.35 -8.01 5.29
N ARG A 98 4.71 -7.98 4.13
CA ARG A 98 4.83 -6.85 3.21
C ARG A 98 4.40 -5.55 3.90
N SER A 99 3.22 -5.49 4.51
CA SER A 99 2.77 -4.28 5.20
C SER A 99 3.73 -3.92 6.34
N GLN A 100 4.18 -4.91 7.12
CA GLN A 100 5.17 -4.69 8.17
C GLN A 100 6.45 -4.03 7.65
N THR A 101 6.96 -4.43 6.48
CA THR A 101 8.19 -3.85 5.91
C THR A 101 8.08 -2.35 5.64
N TRP A 102 6.88 -1.84 5.31
CA TRP A 102 6.62 -0.42 5.08
C TRP A 102 6.57 0.43 6.38
N THR A 103 6.70 -0.20 7.56
CA THR A 103 6.82 0.52 8.84
C THR A 103 8.26 0.92 9.16
N ASP A 104 9.25 0.26 8.56
CA ASP A 104 10.69 0.44 8.87
C ASP A 104 11.50 0.72 7.59
N ILE A 105 11.15 1.80 6.90
CA ILE A 105 11.92 2.31 5.75
C ILE A 105 12.39 3.76 5.89
N ASP A 106 11.51 4.75 5.83
CA ASP A 106 11.80 6.20 5.93
C ASP A 106 10.48 6.91 6.27
N GLU A 107 10.28 7.21 7.55
CA GLU A 107 9.05 7.80 8.10
C GLU A 107 8.56 9.05 7.37
N ARG A 108 9.47 9.81 6.74
CA ARG A 108 9.13 11.04 6.02
C ARG A 108 8.33 10.79 4.75
N ARG A 109 8.37 9.57 4.21
CA ARG A 109 7.70 9.22 2.94
C ARG A 109 6.68 8.08 3.09
N THR A 110 6.42 7.58 4.29
CA THR A 110 5.51 6.46 4.54
C THR A 110 4.46 6.79 5.59
N GLY A 111 3.47 5.92 5.76
CA GLY A 111 2.52 5.97 6.88
C GLY A 111 1.17 6.59 6.56
N MET A 112 0.44 6.91 7.63
CA MET A 112 -0.97 7.33 7.62
C MET A 112 -1.20 8.83 7.39
N ILE A 113 -0.15 9.63 7.15
CA ILE A 113 -0.20 11.08 6.88
C ILE A 113 -1.31 11.80 7.71
N PRO A 114 -1.18 11.90 9.05
CA PRO A 114 -2.29 12.28 9.94
C PRO A 114 -2.90 13.65 9.62
N PHE A 115 -2.12 14.59 9.08
CA PHE A 115 -2.62 15.92 8.72
C PHE A 115 -3.69 15.91 7.62
N VAL A 116 -3.91 14.81 6.90
CA VAL A 116 -5.02 14.64 5.94
C VAL A 116 -6.39 14.79 6.62
N PHE A 117 -6.47 14.52 7.92
CA PHE A 117 -7.69 14.62 8.72
C PHE A 117 -7.88 16.00 9.36
N ASN A 118 -6.94 16.93 9.20
CA ASN A 118 -7.11 18.31 9.67
C ASN A 118 -8.05 19.08 8.76
N ASP A 119 -8.82 20.02 9.31
CA ASP A 119 -9.78 20.85 8.55
C ASP A 119 -9.13 21.67 7.44
N SER A 120 -7.86 22.06 7.61
CA SER A 120 -7.08 22.83 6.64
C SER A 120 -6.47 21.99 5.51
N PHE A 121 -6.73 20.68 5.46
CA PHE A 121 -6.15 19.82 4.44
C PHE A 121 -6.74 20.11 3.04
N GLY A 122 -5.83 20.18 2.06
CA GLY A 122 -6.10 20.37 0.64
C GLY A 122 -4.83 20.10 -0.18
N PHE A 123 -4.84 20.46 -1.46
CA PHE A 123 -3.69 20.28 -2.35
C PHE A 123 -2.45 21.03 -1.85
N GLU A 124 -2.60 22.27 -1.40
CA GLU A 124 -1.49 23.10 -0.91
C GLU A 124 -0.74 22.41 0.25
N ARG A 125 -1.47 21.88 1.23
CA ARG A 125 -0.87 21.18 2.36
C ARG A 125 -0.14 19.91 1.93
N TYR A 126 -0.65 19.18 0.95
CA TYR A 126 0.03 18.01 0.40
C TYR A 126 1.29 18.39 -0.39
N ILE A 127 1.25 19.50 -1.14
CA ILE A 127 2.41 20.04 -1.84
C ILE A 127 3.51 20.42 -0.84
N ASP A 128 3.17 21.10 0.26
CA ASP A 128 4.13 21.43 1.31
C ASP A 128 4.80 20.19 1.90
N TYR A 129 4.01 19.17 2.22
CA TYR A 129 4.54 17.88 2.66
C TYR A 129 5.51 17.29 1.63
N ALA A 130 5.09 17.20 0.37
CA ALA A 130 5.90 16.63 -0.70
C ALA A 130 7.19 17.42 -0.95
N LEU A 131 7.16 18.76 -0.83
CA LEU A 131 8.34 19.62 -0.95
C LEU A 131 9.41 19.34 0.14
N ASP A 132 8.96 18.92 1.32
CA ASP A 132 9.82 18.62 2.48
C ASP A 132 10.28 17.15 2.52
N VAL A 133 9.65 16.26 1.74
CA VAL A 133 10.17 14.90 1.56
C VAL A 133 11.53 14.96 0.84
N PRO A 134 12.58 14.32 1.38
CA PRO A 134 13.88 14.33 0.71
C PRO A 134 13.83 13.62 -0.65
N MET A 135 14.43 14.25 -1.64
CA MET A 135 14.57 13.73 -2.99
C MET A 135 15.41 12.44 -3.02
N VAL A 136 15.31 11.69 -4.12
CA VAL A 136 16.14 10.50 -4.40
C VAL A 136 17.08 10.77 -5.56
N CYS A 137 16.54 11.19 -6.70
CA CYS A 137 17.33 11.46 -7.90
C CYS A 137 16.63 12.45 -8.82
N VAL A 138 17.41 13.07 -9.69
CA VAL A 138 16.91 13.89 -10.82
C VAL A 138 17.33 13.24 -12.13
N TYR A 139 16.49 13.31 -13.16
CA TYR A 139 16.83 12.78 -14.48
C TYR A 139 17.25 13.91 -15.42
N ARG A 140 18.50 13.87 -15.89
CA ARG A 140 19.06 14.84 -16.85
C ARG A 140 19.90 14.12 -17.88
N GLN A 141 19.80 14.54 -19.15
CA GLN A 141 20.65 14.04 -20.24
C GLN A 141 20.80 12.50 -20.25
N LYS A 142 19.68 11.79 -20.09
CA LYS A 142 19.59 10.32 -20.04
C LYS A 142 20.28 9.64 -18.84
N LYS A 143 20.60 10.39 -17.79
CA LYS A 143 21.26 9.90 -16.57
C LYS A 143 20.43 10.25 -15.34
N TYR A 144 20.47 9.35 -14.35
CA TYR A 144 19.99 9.63 -13.01
C TYR A 144 21.12 10.24 -12.20
N ILE A 145 20.89 11.45 -11.69
CA ILE A 145 21.78 12.19 -10.81
C ILE A 145 21.34 11.94 -9.38
N ASP A 146 22.28 11.53 -8.53
CA ASP A 146 22.05 11.29 -7.11
C ASP A 146 21.78 12.63 -6.41
N CYS A 147 20.54 12.79 -5.95
CA CYS A 147 20.09 13.93 -5.13
C CYS A 147 19.53 13.40 -3.80
N ALA A 148 19.99 12.23 -3.37
CA ALA A 148 19.36 11.53 -2.27
C ALA A 148 19.57 12.30 -0.97
N GLY A 149 18.47 12.65 -0.30
CA GLY A 149 18.50 13.41 0.95
C GLY A 149 18.45 14.94 0.80
N THR A 150 18.45 15.49 -0.43
CA THR A 150 18.29 16.94 -0.65
C THR A 150 16.82 17.35 -0.67
N SER A 151 16.52 18.64 -0.47
CA SER A 151 15.14 19.15 -0.49
C SER A 151 14.67 19.51 -1.90
N PHE A 152 13.40 19.25 -2.21
CA PHE A 152 12.79 19.78 -3.44
C PHE A 152 12.59 21.30 -3.34
N ARG A 153 12.45 21.88 -2.14
CA ARG A 153 12.44 23.34 -1.95
C ARG A 153 13.76 23.98 -2.39
N ASP A 154 14.88 23.34 -2.07
CA ASP A 154 16.20 23.80 -2.54
C ASP A 154 16.28 23.74 -4.07
N PHE A 155 15.67 22.72 -4.69
CA PHE A 155 15.58 22.65 -6.14
C PHE A 155 14.76 23.80 -6.73
N MET A 156 13.57 24.07 -6.17
CA MET A 156 12.75 25.22 -6.57
C MET A 156 13.50 26.56 -6.44
N ALA A 157 14.45 26.66 -5.51
CA ALA A 157 15.28 27.83 -5.31
C ALA A 157 16.59 27.85 -6.15
N GLY A 158 16.83 26.85 -7.00
CA GLY A 158 18.07 26.75 -7.80
C GLY A 158 19.32 26.38 -6.99
N LYS A 159 19.15 25.81 -5.78
CA LYS A 159 20.20 25.57 -4.79
C LYS A 159 20.64 24.11 -4.67
N LEU A 160 20.27 23.23 -5.61
CA LEU A 160 20.77 21.85 -5.60
C LEU A 160 22.27 21.82 -5.87
N LEU A 161 23.05 21.27 -4.92
CA LEU A 161 24.50 21.11 -5.07
C LEU A 161 24.87 20.21 -6.26
N SER A 162 24.06 19.20 -6.55
CA SER A 162 24.25 18.28 -7.67
C SER A 162 23.89 18.89 -9.03
N LEU A 163 23.12 19.98 -9.04
CA LEU A 163 22.67 20.71 -10.23
C LEU A 163 22.62 22.23 -9.95
N PRO A 164 23.79 22.89 -9.77
CA PRO A 164 23.83 24.28 -9.35
C PRO A 164 23.15 25.21 -10.36
N GLY A 165 22.21 26.03 -9.90
CA GLY A 165 21.49 27.01 -10.72
C GLY A 165 20.39 26.43 -11.63
N GLU A 166 20.15 25.11 -11.61
CA GLU A 166 19.02 24.52 -12.31
C GLU A 166 17.72 24.60 -11.49
N PHE A 167 16.60 24.83 -12.20
CA PHE A 167 15.26 24.82 -11.63
C PHE A 167 14.51 23.53 -12.05
N PRO A 168 13.57 23.03 -11.22
CA PRO A 168 12.81 21.83 -11.52
C PRO A 168 11.84 22.05 -12.67
N THR A 169 11.60 20.98 -13.42
CA THR A 169 10.52 20.87 -14.41
C THR A 169 9.31 20.15 -13.81
N LEU A 170 8.18 20.17 -14.52
CA LEU A 170 7.02 19.34 -14.15
C LEU A 170 7.37 17.84 -14.12
N ASN A 171 8.26 17.38 -14.99
CA ASN A 171 8.74 15.99 -14.97
C ASN A 171 9.55 15.68 -13.70
N ASP A 172 10.31 16.63 -13.18
CA ASP A 172 11.03 16.46 -11.92
C ASP A 172 10.07 16.38 -10.73
N TRP A 173 9.02 17.20 -10.75
CA TRP A 173 7.96 17.13 -9.76
C TRP A 173 7.23 15.78 -9.80
N GLU A 174 6.82 15.34 -10.99
CA GLU A 174 6.16 14.03 -11.16
C GLU A 174 7.07 12.89 -10.71
N ASN A 175 8.37 12.93 -11.06
CA ASN A 175 9.36 11.96 -10.59
C ASN A 175 9.51 11.99 -9.07
N HIS A 176 9.56 13.17 -8.46
CA HIS A 176 9.67 13.32 -7.00
C HIS A 176 8.47 12.70 -6.28
N LEU A 177 7.25 13.00 -6.72
CA LEU A 177 6.02 12.43 -6.17
C LEU A 177 6.02 10.89 -6.23
N THR A 178 6.63 10.28 -7.26
CA THR A 178 6.74 8.80 -7.34
C THR A 178 7.67 8.18 -6.29
N THR A 179 8.44 9.00 -5.55
CA THR A 179 9.32 8.55 -4.47
C THR A 179 8.70 8.67 -3.08
N ILE A 180 7.46 9.17 -3.00
CA ILE A 180 6.67 9.19 -1.77
C ILE A 180 5.84 7.90 -1.73
N TYR A 181 5.73 7.24 -0.58
CA TYR A 181 5.14 5.92 -0.42
C TYR A 181 4.20 5.79 0.81
N PRO A 182 3.25 6.71 1.04
CA PRO A 182 2.25 6.54 2.09
C PRO A 182 1.30 5.37 1.79
N GLU A 183 0.42 5.07 2.74
CA GLU A 183 -0.66 4.08 2.59
C GLU A 183 -1.63 4.45 1.46
N VAL A 184 -1.90 5.76 1.29
CA VAL A 184 -2.59 6.34 0.12
C VAL A 184 -1.79 7.51 -0.42
N ARG A 185 -1.48 7.50 -1.72
CA ARG A 185 -0.67 8.54 -2.36
C ARG A 185 -1.51 9.43 -3.25
N LEU A 186 -1.25 10.74 -3.19
CA LEU A 186 -1.87 11.72 -4.06
C LEU A 186 -0.90 12.14 -5.16
N LYS A 187 -1.35 12.02 -6.41
CA LYS A 187 -0.75 12.60 -7.61
C LYS A 187 -1.82 13.41 -8.33
N ARG A 188 -2.00 13.22 -9.64
CA ARG A 188 -3.20 13.67 -10.37
C ARG A 188 -4.41 12.74 -10.17
N TYR A 189 -4.23 11.71 -9.35
CA TYR A 189 -5.13 10.63 -8.97
C TYR A 189 -4.71 10.14 -7.58
N LEU A 190 -5.57 9.42 -6.87
CA LEU A 190 -5.25 8.74 -5.63
C LEU A 190 -4.82 7.30 -5.91
N GLU A 191 -3.79 6.82 -5.21
CA GLU A 191 -3.26 5.46 -5.36
C GLU A 191 -3.42 4.72 -4.02
N MET A 192 -4.13 3.60 -4.03
CA MET A 192 -4.36 2.76 -2.85
C MET A 192 -3.27 1.70 -2.76
N ARG A 193 -2.50 1.69 -1.67
CA ARG A 193 -1.19 1.00 -1.65
C ARG A 193 -1.07 -0.10 -0.60
N GLY A 194 -2.09 -0.32 0.23
CA GLY A 194 -2.01 -1.25 1.37
C GLY A 194 -2.02 -2.74 1.03
N ALA A 195 -2.52 -3.15 -0.15
CA ALA A 195 -2.79 -4.56 -0.45
C ALA A 195 -1.57 -5.35 -0.94
N ASP A 196 -1.42 -6.57 -0.40
CA ASP A 196 -0.49 -7.57 -0.92
C ASP A 196 -0.97 -8.08 -2.28
N ALA A 197 -0.03 -8.51 -3.13
CA ALA A 197 -0.39 -9.27 -4.32
C ALA A 197 -0.96 -10.65 -3.92
N GLY A 198 -1.91 -11.13 -4.73
CA GLY A 198 -2.58 -12.41 -4.53
C GLY A 198 -3.07 -12.99 -5.85
N PRO A 199 -3.76 -14.14 -5.84
CA PRO A 199 -4.29 -14.78 -7.04
C PRO A 199 -5.13 -13.85 -7.92
N LEU A 200 -5.39 -14.25 -9.18
CA LEU A 200 -6.10 -13.41 -10.16
C LEU A 200 -7.42 -12.84 -9.63
N THR A 201 -8.18 -13.61 -8.86
CA THR A 201 -9.44 -13.17 -8.24
C THR A 201 -9.21 -11.99 -7.27
N MET A 202 -8.15 -12.04 -6.47
CA MET A 202 -7.74 -10.93 -5.59
C MET A 202 -7.23 -9.73 -6.39
N LEU A 203 -6.51 -9.95 -7.49
CA LEU A 203 -6.08 -8.83 -8.35
C LEU A 203 -7.27 -8.03 -8.89
N CYS A 204 -8.35 -8.71 -9.28
CA CYS A 204 -9.58 -8.08 -9.74
C CYS A 204 -10.42 -7.50 -8.58
N ALA A 205 -10.37 -8.11 -7.40
CA ALA A 205 -11.13 -7.67 -6.23
C ALA A 205 -10.66 -6.31 -5.69
N LEU A 206 -9.35 -6.02 -5.72
CA LEU A 206 -8.83 -4.75 -5.18
C LEU A 206 -9.42 -3.50 -5.86
N PRO A 207 -9.38 -3.36 -7.20
CA PRO A 207 -9.99 -2.20 -7.84
C PRO A 207 -11.51 -2.18 -7.61
N ALA A 208 -12.19 -3.32 -7.67
CA ALA A 208 -13.63 -3.40 -7.40
C ALA A 208 -13.98 -2.90 -5.99
N PHE A 209 -13.18 -3.28 -4.98
CA PHE A 209 -13.36 -2.86 -3.59
C PHE A 209 -13.33 -1.34 -3.45
N TRP A 210 -12.30 -0.70 -3.99
CA TRP A 210 -12.15 0.75 -3.88
C TRP A 210 -13.11 1.52 -4.79
N VAL A 211 -13.42 1.01 -5.98
CA VAL A 211 -14.43 1.63 -6.87
C VAL A 211 -15.79 1.61 -6.20
N GLY A 212 -16.20 0.49 -5.61
CA GLY A 212 -17.48 0.37 -4.91
C GLY A 212 -17.62 1.32 -3.71
N LEU A 213 -16.51 1.64 -3.03
CA LEU A 213 -16.52 2.56 -1.89
C LEU A 213 -16.44 4.03 -2.30
N LEU A 214 -15.60 4.36 -3.29
CA LEU A 214 -15.22 5.75 -3.56
C LEU A 214 -15.96 6.37 -4.75
N TYR A 215 -16.50 5.57 -5.67
CA TYR A 215 -17.20 6.06 -6.88
C TYR A 215 -18.73 5.98 -6.76
N ASP A 216 -19.24 5.76 -5.55
CA ASP A 216 -20.65 5.87 -5.22
C ASP A 216 -20.81 6.78 -3.99
N GLU A 217 -21.63 7.82 -4.12
CA GLU A 217 -21.77 8.87 -3.09
C GLU A 217 -22.33 8.32 -1.77
N VAL A 218 -23.25 7.36 -1.83
CA VAL A 218 -23.85 6.76 -0.63
C VAL A 218 -22.82 5.93 0.12
N SER A 219 -22.05 5.10 -0.60
CA SER A 219 -20.97 4.32 0.00
C SER A 219 -19.87 5.20 0.57
N LEU A 220 -19.44 6.23 -0.16
CA LEU A 220 -18.44 7.18 0.32
C LEU A 220 -18.92 7.91 1.59
N GLN A 221 -20.17 8.36 1.61
CA GLN A 221 -20.75 9.04 2.77
C GLN A 221 -20.83 8.11 3.99
N ASN A 222 -21.28 6.86 3.82
CA ASN A 222 -21.31 5.88 4.91
C ASN A 222 -19.91 5.62 5.51
N VAL A 223 -18.88 5.55 4.65
CA VAL A 223 -17.49 5.42 5.10
C VAL A 223 -17.07 6.65 5.90
N LEU A 224 -17.34 7.85 5.40
CA LEU A 224 -16.98 9.10 6.08
C LEU A 224 -17.65 9.22 7.45
N GLU A 225 -18.90 8.79 7.57
CA GLU A 225 -19.64 8.74 8.84
C GLU A 225 -19.03 7.72 9.79
N MET A 226 -18.70 6.52 9.31
CA MET A 226 -18.07 5.47 10.11
C MET A 226 -16.72 5.90 10.70
N ILE A 227 -15.92 6.65 9.96
CA ILE A 227 -14.57 7.05 10.40
C ILE A 227 -14.56 8.40 11.13
N SER A 228 -15.72 9.03 11.32
CA SER A 228 -15.82 10.41 11.79
C SER A 228 -15.32 10.60 13.22
N ASP A 229 -15.39 9.56 14.05
CA ASP A 229 -14.92 9.54 15.43
C ASP A 229 -13.58 8.83 15.61
N TRP A 230 -12.98 8.31 14.53
CA TRP A 230 -11.68 7.66 14.61
C TRP A 230 -10.58 8.68 14.90
N THR A 231 -9.81 8.42 15.94
CA THR A 231 -8.65 9.24 16.31
C THR A 231 -7.43 8.94 15.42
N SER A 232 -6.43 9.82 15.47
CA SER A 232 -5.17 9.58 14.74
C SER A 232 -4.42 8.38 15.30
N GLU A 233 -4.49 8.20 16.62
CA GLU A 233 -3.90 7.11 17.38
C GLU A 233 -4.55 5.78 17.01
N GLU A 234 -5.89 5.74 16.89
CA GLU A 234 -6.63 4.56 16.43
C GLU A 234 -6.27 4.16 14.98
N ARG A 235 -6.23 5.13 14.06
CA ARG A 235 -5.80 4.88 12.67
C ARG A 235 -4.38 4.33 12.61
N GLN A 236 -3.48 4.90 13.40
CA GLN A 236 -2.09 4.45 13.47
C GLN A 236 -1.99 3.06 14.10
N MET A 237 -2.72 2.79 15.18
CA MET A 237 -2.79 1.48 15.84
C MET A 237 -3.26 0.40 14.85
N LEU A 238 -4.33 0.66 14.09
CA LEU A 238 -4.79 -0.26 13.07
C LEU A 238 -3.70 -0.55 12.02
N ARG A 239 -2.97 0.46 11.56
CA ARG A 239 -1.85 0.27 10.63
C ARG A 239 -0.76 -0.63 11.21
N ASP A 240 -0.45 -0.49 12.48
CA ASP A 240 0.67 -1.19 13.12
C ASP A 240 0.32 -2.62 13.56
N GLU A 241 -0.94 -2.88 13.92
CA GLU A 241 -1.38 -4.18 14.46
C GLU A 241 -1.99 -5.13 13.40
N VAL A 242 -2.64 -4.58 12.37
CA VAL A 242 -3.22 -5.38 11.27
C VAL A 242 -2.22 -6.30 10.59
N PRO A 243 -0.95 -5.90 10.32
CA PRO A 243 0.03 -6.81 9.71
C PRO A 243 0.20 -8.12 10.46
N LYS A 244 -0.03 -8.14 11.78
CA LYS A 244 0.07 -9.35 12.63
C LYS A 244 -1.25 -10.07 12.83
N THR A 245 -2.35 -9.34 12.99
CA THR A 245 -3.61 -9.90 13.48
C THR A 245 -4.76 -9.84 12.47
N GLY A 246 -4.58 -9.16 11.33
CA GLY A 246 -5.55 -9.15 10.24
C GLY A 246 -6.93 -8.67 10.68
N LEU A 247 -7.98 -9.44 10.35
CA LEU A 247 -9.35 -9.11 10.76
C LEU A 247 -9.60 -9.31 12.27
N ASN A 248 -8.71 -10.02 12.96
CA ASN A 248 -8.78 -10.27 14.39
C ASN A 248 -8.15 -9.14 15.23
N THR A 249 -7.72 -8.03 14.61
CA THR A 249 -7.27 -6.84 15.34
C THR A 249 -8.40 -6.27 16.21
N PRO A 250 -8.24 -6.11 17.53
CA PRO A 250 -9.25 -5.48 18.37
C PRO A 250 -9.45 -4.00 18.01
N PHE A 251 -10.70 -3.56 17.91
CA PHE A 251 -11.03 -2.18 17.54
C PHE A 251 -12.39 -1.74 18.10
N GLN A 252 -12.42 -0.58 18.79
CA GLN A 252 -13.64 0.04 19.36
C GLN A 252 -14.60 -0.92 20.10
N GLY A 253 -14.05 -1.86 20.88
CA GLY A 253 -14.84 -2.83 21.66
C GLY A 253 -15.26 -4.09 20.90
N GLY A 254 -14.93 -4.19 19.62
CA GLY A 254 -15.10 -5.39 18.79
C GLY A 254 -13.80 -5.78 18.07
N LEU A 255 -13.92 -6.31 16.87
CA LEU A 255 -12.81 -6.64 15.98
C LEU A 255 -12.86 -5.80 14.70
N LEU A 256 -11.72 -5.66 14.02
CA LEU A 256 -11.68 -5.04 12.69
C LEU A 256 -12.57 -5.79 11.68
N LYS A 257 -12.84 -7.08 11.91
CA LYS A 257 -13.84 -7.86 11.19
C LYS A 257 -15.21 -7.17 11.13
N ASP A 258 -15.66 -6.55 12.22
CA ASP A 258 -16.98 -5.92 12.31
C ASP A 258 -17.07 -4.69 11.40
N VAL A 259 -15.98 -3.93 11.33
CA VAL A 259 -15.80 -2.84 10.36
C VAL A 259 -15.81 -3.41 8.93
N ALA A 260 -15.04 -4.47 8.67
CA ALA A 260 -14.92 -5.08 7.36
C ALA A 260 -16.25 -5.62 6.81
N VAL A 261 -17.14 -6.14 7.67
CA VAL A 261 -18.52 -6.54 7.30
C VAL A 261 -19.28 -5.38 6.68
N SER A 262 -19.27 -4.22 7.34
CA SER A 262 -19.98 -3.03 6.86
C SER A 262 -19.34 -2.47 5.59
N VAL A 263 -18.01 -2.42 5.55
CA VAL A 263 -17.25 -1.90 4.41
C VAL A 263 -17.45 -2.76 3.16
N ILE A 264 -17.39 -4.09 3.25
CA ILE A 264 -17.64 -4.98 2.09
C ILE A 264 -19.08 -4.86 1.60
N LYS A 265 -20.05 -4.72 2.52
CA LYS A 265 -21.44 -4.47 2.14
C LYS A 265 -21.54 -3.17 1.33
N TRP A 266 -20.98 -2.07 1.79
CA TRP A 266 -21.04 -0.79 1.07
C TRP A 266 -20.26 -0.81 -0.25
N ALA A 267 -19.12 -1.49 -0.31
CA ALA A 267 -18.41 -1.69 -1.57
C ALA A 267 -19.30 -2.41 -2.60
N LYS A 268 -19.98 -3.48 -2.17
CA LYS A 268 -20.92 -4.23 -3.01
C LYS A 268 -22.11 -3.38 -3.45
N ASP A 269 -22.76 -2.70 -2.51
CA ASP A 269 -23.90 -1.82 -2.76
C ASP A 269 -23.54 -0.71 -3.77
N GLY A 270 -22.33 -0.15 -3.68
CA GLY A 270 -21.84 0.88 -4.61
C GLY A 270 -21.58 0.34 -6.03
N LEU A 271 -21.04 -0.88 -6.16
CA LEU A 271 -20.91 -1.54 -7.47
C LEU A 271 -22.27 -1.89 -8.07
N GLU A 272 -23.24 -2.30 -7.26
CA GLU A 272 -24.61 -2.57 -7.71
C GLU A 272 -25.29 -1.30 -8.22
N ARG A 273 -25.13 -0.16 -7.53
CA ARG A 273 -25.66 1.14 -7.99
C ARG A 273 -25.04 1.61 -9.30
N ARG A 274 -23.81 1.23 -9.60
CA ARG A 274 -23.18 1.48 -10.92
C ARG A 274 -23.84 0.68 -12.06
N SER A 275 -24.56 -0.40 -11.76
CA SER A 275 -25.31 -1.21 -12.73
C SER A 275 -24.46 -1.79 -13.87
N LEU A 276 -23.22 -2.22 -13.56
CA LEU A 276 -22.26 -2.80 -14.52
C LEU A 276 -21.96 -4.28 -14.25
N GLU A 277 -22.70 -4.92 -13.34
CA GLU A 277 -22.52 -6.33 -12.94
C GLU A 277 -21.12 -6.64 -12.34
N GLU A 278 -20.47 -5.63 -11.76
CA GLU A 278 -19.10 -5.71 -11.21
C GLU A 278 -19.03 -6.30 -9.79
N SER A 279 -20.17 -6.47 -9.10
CA SER A 279 -20.21 -6.91 -7.69
C SER A 279 -19.67 -8.32 -7.47
N VAL A 280 -19.66 -9.15 -8.50
CA VAL A 280 -19.08 -10.51 -8.50
C VAL A 280 -17.59 -10.51 -8.14
N TYR A 281 -16.86 -9.44 -8.45
CA TYR A 281 -15.43 -9.34 -8.13
C TYR A 281 -15.15 -9.23 -6.63
N LEU A 282 -16.17 -9.00 -5.79
CA LEU A 282 -16.03 -8.93 -4.33
C LEU A 282 -16.31 -10.27 -3.63
N ASN A 283 -16.65 -11.33 -4.35
CA ASN A 283 -17.05 -12.61 -3.74
C ASN A 283 -15.97 -13.19 -2.82
N GLU A 284 -14.70 -13.17 -3.24
CA GLU A 284 -13.58 -13.65 -2.43
C GLU A 284 -13.41 -12.85 -1.14
N LEU A 285 -13.51 -11.52 -1.21
CA LEU A 285 -13.41 -10.67 -0.03
C LEU A 285 -14.60 -10.88 0.91
N ALA A 286 -15.79 -11.12 0.37
CA ALA A 286 -16.95 -11.47 1.17
C ALA A 286 -16.77 -12.80 1.92
N GLU A 287 -16.11 -13.80 1.31
CA GLU A 287 -15.75 -15.05 2.00
C GLU A 287 -14.73 -14.83 3.12
N VAL A 288 -13.68 -14.05 2.85
CA VAL A 288 -12.67 -13.66 3.87
C VAL A 288 -13.34 -12.98 5.06
N VAL A 289 -14.27 -12.06 4.82
CA VAL A 289 -15.04 -11.39 5.88
C VAL A 289 -16.00 -12.34 6.59
N ALA A 290 -16.71 -13.21 5.87
CA ALA A 290 -17.65 -14.14 6.50
C ALA A 290 -16.94 -15.09 7.46
N THR A 291 -15.84 -15.70 6.99
CA THR A 291 -15.03 -16.63 7.78
C THR A 291 -14.19 -15.92 8.84
N GLY A 292 -13.73 -14.69 8.56
CA GLY A 292 -12.72 -14.00 9.36
C GLY A 292 -11.31 -14.56 9.16
N VAL A 293 -11.09 -15.38 8.12
CA VAL A 293 -9.82 -16.04 7.83
C VAL A 293 -9.20 -15.39 6.59
N THR A 294 -8.06 -14.74 6.78
CA THR A 294 -7.27 -14.08 5.73
C THR A 294 -6.60 -15.10 4.80
N PRO A 295 -6.19 -14.70 3.58
CA PRO A 295 -5.40 -15.56 2.70
C PRO A 295 -4.13 -16.10 3.36
N ALA A 296 -3.43 -15.26 4.13
CA ALA A 296 -2.26 -15.66 4.90
C ALA A 296 -2.55 -16.75 5.94
N GLU A 297 -3.67 -16.67 6.66
CA GLU A 297 -4.09 -17.72 7.60
C GLU A 297 -4.41 -19.03 6.88
N LYS A 298 -5.06 -18.99 5.71
CA LYS A 298 -5.28 -20.18 4.87
C LYS A 298 -3.93 -20.84 4.50
N LEU A 299 -2.93 -20.06 4.09
CA LEU A 299 -1.60 -20.58 3.79
C LEU A 299 -0.89 -21.16 5.01
N LEU A 300 -0.99 -20.52 6.18
CA LEU A 300 -0.41 -21.04 7.42
C LEU A 300 -1.05 -22.38 7.82
N GLN A 301 -2.36 -22.51 7.63
CA GLN A 301 -3.05 -23.78 7.85
C GLN A 301 -2.51 -24.87 6.90
N MET A 302 -2.42 -24.58 5.60
CA MET A 302 -1.90 -25.53 4.62
C MET A 302 -0.45 -25.92 4.92
N TYR A 303 0.38 -24.96 5.32
CA TYR A 303 1.77 -25.19 5.73
C TYR A 303 1.88 -26.17 6.91
N ASN A 304 1.06 -26.00 7.94
CA ASN A 304 1.10 -26.84 9.14
C ASN A 304 0.44 -28.21 8.95
N GLU A 305 -0.53 -28.30 8.06
CA GLU A 305 -1.28 -29.53 7.80
C GLU A 305 -0.75 -30.23 6.54
N LYS A 306 -1.26 -29.82 5.37
CA LYS A 306 -1.10 -30.54 4.11
C LYS A 306 0.33 -30.54 3.57
N TRP A 307 1.10 -29.49 3.83
CA TRP A 307 2.43 -29.31 3.25
C TRP A 307 3.55 -29.86 4.13
N GLY A 308 3.25 -30.37 5.34
CA GLY A 308 4.26 -30.94 6.24
C GLY A 308 5.40 -29.97 6.57
N HIS A 309 5.08 -28.68 6.75
CA HIS A 309 6.03 -27.60 6.98
C HIS A 309 7.02 -27.34 5.83
N ASN A 310 6.63 -27.65 4.58
CA ASN A 310 7.41 -27.30 3.39
C ASN A 310 6.78 -26.13 2.64
N VAL A 311 7.48 -24.99 2.57
CA VAL A 311 7.00 -23.81 1.84
C VAL A 311 6.94 -24.01 0.33
N ASP A 312 7.67 -24.98 -0.23
CA ASP A 312 7.80 -25.13 -1.69
C ASP A 312 6.45 -25.35 -2.39
N HIS A 313 5.48 -25.94 -1.68
CA HIS A 313 4.12 -26.10 -2.18
C HIS A 313 3.40 -24.78 -2.49
N VAL A 314 3.83 -23.65 -1.88
CA VAL A 314 3.27 -22.33 -2.21
C VAL A 314 3.52 -21.93 -3.67
N PHE A 315 4.60 -22.44 -4.29
CA PHE A 315 4.92 -22.17 -5.69
C PHE A 315 4.01 -22.92 -6.67
N GLU A 316 3.28 -23.92 -6.20
CA GLU A 316 2.21 -24.59 -6.95
C GLU A 316 0.85 -23.98 -6.60
N GLU A 317 0.58 -23.76 -5.31
CA GLU A 317 -0.70 -23.24 -4.81
C GLU A 317 -1.02 -21.83 -5.33
N LEU A 318 -0.05 -20.93 -5.32
CA LEU A 318 -0.22 -19.52 -5.71
C LEU A 318 0.39 -19.22 -7.08
N ARG A 319 0.48 -20.23 -7.94
CA ARG A 319 0.97 -20.05 -9.31
C ARG A 319 -0.09 -19.36 -10.19
N TYR A 320 0.33 -18.37 -10.97
CA TYR A 320 -0.45 -17.87 -12.12
C TYR A 320 -0.39 -18.79 -13.33
#